data_AF-A0A5E6MH68-F1
#
_entry.id   AF-A0A5E6MH68-F1
#
_cell.length_a   1.000
_cell.length_b   1.000
_cell.length_c   1.000
_cell.angle_alpha   90.00
_cell.angle_beta   90.00
_cell.angle_gamma   90.00
#
_symmetry.space_group_name_H-M   'P 1'
#
loop_
_entity.id
_entity.type
_entity.pdbx_description
1 polymer ?
#
loop_
_entity_poly.entity_id
_entity_poly.type
_entity_poly.pdbx_seq_one_letter_code
_entity_poly.pdbx_strand_id
1 'polypeptide(L)'
;MEALFGSRFVIDLYEIVRKKTEWPTRDFSIKTLAKYCGFVWRDAHPSGAASIEWFDQWVRSGDGEVQQRILDYNEDDQVRGKPRRSGRGRIARTA
;
A
#
# COMPACT_ATOMS: atom_id res chain seq x y z
N MET A 1 23.55 -2.19 -10.08
CA MET A 1 22.10 -2.43 -9.91
C MET A 1 21.83 -3.92 -9.71
N GLU A 2 22.33 -4.79 -10.61
CA GLU A 2 22.28 -6.27 -10.47
C GLU A 2 22.79 -6.81 -9.11
N ALA A 3 23.91 -6.29 -8.61
CA ALA A 3 24.49 -6.76 -7.34
C ALA A 3 23.60 -6.53 -6.10
N LEU A 4 22.67 -5.56 -6.15
CA LEU A 4 21.74 -5.29 -5.05
C LEU A 4 20.63 -6.36 -5.03
N PHE A 5 20.03 -6.64 -6.18
CA PHE A 5 18.92 -7.59 -6.31
C PHE A 5 19.37 -9.06 -6.29
N GLY A 6 20.65 -9.35 -6.55
CA GLY A 6 21.24 -10.67 -6.36
C GLY A 6 21.64 -10.99 -4.91
N SER A 7 21.52 -10.02 -3.99
CA SER A 7 21.84 -10.22 -2.57
C SER A 7 20.80 -11.12 -1.89
N ARG A 8 21.26 -12.07 -1.07
CA ARG A 8 20.37 -12.91 -0.23
C ARG A 8 19.54 -12.13 0.80
N PHE A 9 19.86 -10.85 1.01
CA PHE A 9 19.16 -9.97 1.94
C PHE A 9 18.07 -9.13 1.28
N VAL A 10 17.94 -9.20 -0.05
CA VAL A 10 16.90 -8.50 -0.82
C VAL A 10 15.95 -9.54 -1.38
N ILE A 11 14.66 -9.35 -1.17
CA ILE A 11 13.61 -10.25 -1.64
C ILE A 11 12.62 -9.42 -2.45
N ASP A 12 12.38 -9.83 -3.70
CA ASP A 12 11.26 -9.30 -4.48
C ASP A 12 9.97 -10.02 -4.09
N LEU A 13 9.10 -9.31 -3.37
CA LEU A 13 7.82 -9.82 -2.93
C LEU A 13 6.84 -10.02 -4.09
N TYR A 14 6.96 -9.26 -5.18
CA TYR A 14 6.04 -9.35 -6.31
C TYR A 14 6.10 -10.74 -6.95
N GLU A 15 7.30 -11.25 -7.17
CA GLU A 15 7.52 -12.59 -7.73
C GLU A 15 6.96 -13.70 -6.84
N ILE A 16 7.05 -13.55 -5.52
CA ILE A 16 6.52 -14.54 -4.58
C ILE A 16 4.99 -14.53 -4.61
N VAL A 17 4.38 -13.35 -4.48
CA VAL A 17 2.91 -13.19 -4.46
C VAL A 17 2.31 -13.70 -5.76
N ARG A 18 2.84 -13.26 -6.91
CA ARG A 18 2.33 -13.67 -8.22
C ARG A 18 2.43 -15.18 -8.46
N LYS A 19 3.50 -15.85 -7.99
CA LYS A 19 3.71 -17.28 -8.25
C LYS A 19 3.02 -18.21 -7.24
N LYS A 20 2.79 -17.75 -6.00
CA LYS A 20 2.35 -18.62 -4.90
C LYS A 20 0.93 -18.34 -4.41
N THR A 21 0.25 -17.32 -4.94
CA THR A 21 -1.07 -16.93 -4.48
C THR A 21 -1.97 -16.49 -5.64
N GLU A 22 -3.26 -16.82 -5.54
CA GLU A 22 -4.29 -16.40 -6.49
C GLU A 22 -5.19 -15.35 -5.84
N TRP A 23 -5.54 -14.31 -6.58
CA TRP A 23 -6.34 -13.19 -6.08
C TRP A 23 -7.45 -12.82 -7.05
N PRO A 24 -8.68 -12.57 -6.58
CA PRO A 24 -9.77 -12.10 -7.42
C PRO A 24 -9.67 -10.58 -7.64
N THR A 25 -8.54 -10.15 -8.18
CA THR A 25 -8.22 -8.76 -8.49
C THR A 25 -7.83 -8.62 -9.96
N ARG A 26 -7.96 -7.41 -10.52
CA ARG A 26 -7.61 -7.15 -11.94
C ARG A 26 -6.11 -7.17 -12.19
N ASP A 27 -5.32 -6.89 -11.15
CA ASP A 27 -3.87 -6.86 -11.18
C ASP A 27 -3.30 -7.23 -9.81
N PHE A 28 -1.99 -7.44 -9.77
CA PHE A 28 -1.20 -7.77 -8.59
C PHE A 28 -0.41 -6.56 -8.07
N SER A 29 -0.85 -5.32 -8.37
CA SER A 29 -0.21 -4.15 -7.79
C SER A 29 -0.41 -4.16 -6.27
N ILE A 30 0.57 -3.64 -5.55
CA ILE A 30 0.53 -3.57 -4.08
C ILE A 30 -0.74 -2.85 -3.60
N LYS A 31 -1.20 -1.82 -4.31
CA LYS A 31 -2.40 -1.06 -3.95
C LYS A 31 -3.67 -1.87 -4.11
N THR A 32 -3.80 -2.58 -5.22
CA THR A 32 -4.97 -3.44 -5.49
C THR A 32 -5.07 -4.55 -4.44
N LEU A 33 -3.94 -5.22 -4.15
CA LEU A 33 -3.88 -6.27 -3.14
C LEU A 33 -4.14 -5.73 -1.73
N ALA A 34 -3.54 -4.59 -1.36
CA ALA A 34 -3.77 -3.97 -0.05
C ALA A 34 -5.26 -3.60 0.14
N LYS A 35 -5.91 -2.99 -0.86
CA LYS A 35 -7.37 -2.74 -0.81
C LYS A 35 -8.17 -4.02 -0.64
N TYR A 36 -7.82 -5.08 -1.38
CA TYR A 36 -8.48 -6.38 -1.26
C TYR A 36 -8.30 -6.99 0.14
N CYS A 37 -7.12 -6.82 0.75
CA CYS A 37 -6.83 -7.22 2.13
C CYS A 37 -7.47 -6.30 3.20
N GLY A 38 -8.25 -5.27 2.81
CA GLY A 38 -8.94 -4.37 3.72
C GLY A 38 -8.06 -3.25 4.30
N PHE A 39 -6.92 -2.96 3.67
CA PHE A 39 -6.12 -1.78 3.98
C PHE A 39 -6.87 -0.51 3.56
N VAL A 40 -6.74 0.54 4.38
CA VAL A 40 -7.33 1.86 4.13
C VAL A 40 -6.24 2.91 4.33
N TRP A 41 -5.93 3.68 3.29
CA TRP A 41 -5.08 4.87 3.39
C TRP A 41 -5.85 5.99 4.11
N ARG A 42 -5.12 6.90 4.74
CA ARG A 42 -5.68 8.12 5.33
C ARG A 42 -6.28 9.04 4.26
N ASP A 43 -5.64 9.13 3.10
CA ASP A 43 -6.09 9.96 1.99
C ASP A 43 -7.31 9.36 1.26
N ALA A 44 -8.21 10.22 0.77
CA ALA A 44 -9.40 9.79 0.01
C ALA A 44 -9.08 9.32 -1.42
N HIS A 45 -8.01 9.85 -2.02
CA HIS A 45 -7.61 9.58 -3.41
C HIS A 45 -6.12 9.19 -3.51
N PRO A 46 -5.67 8.12 -2.82
CA PRO A 46 -4.27 7.71 -2.78
C PRO A 46 -3.86 7.09 -4.12
N SER A 47 -3.07 7.81 -4.93
CA SER A 47 -2.55 7.31 -6.20
C SER A 47 -1.14 7.83 -6.47
N GLY A 48 -0.38 7.13 -7.32
CA GLY A 48 0.96 7.59 -7.69
C GLY A 48 0.94 8.87 -8.53
N ALA A 49 -0.12 9.06 -9.33
CA ALA A 49 -0.31 10.31 -10.06
C ALA A 49 -0.64 11.47 -9.11
N ALA A 50 -1.49 11.23 -8.11
CA ALA A 50 -1.85 12.24 -7.12
C ALA A 50 -0.65 12.65 -6.25
N SER A 51 0.22 11.71 -5.86
CA SER A 51 1.43 12.07 -5.10
C SER A 51 2.42 12.93 -5.89
N ILE A 52 2.51 12.75 -7.21
CA ILE A 52 3.31 13.62 -8.09
C ILE A 52 2.71 15.03 -8.14
N GLU A 53 1.38 15.13 -8.29
CA GLU A 53 0.69 16.41 -8.29
C GLU A 53 0.85 17.16 -6.96
N TRP A 54 0.65 16.49 -5.83
CA TRP A 54 0.82 17.11 -4.51
C TRP A 54 2.26 17.59 -4.30
N PHE A 55 3.25 16.83 -4.78
CA PHE A 55 4.63 17.26 -4.70
C PHE A 55 4.90 18.52 -5.54
N ASP A 56 4.41 18.59 -6.78
CA ASP A 56 4.52 19.80 -7.60
C ASP A 56 3.80 21.00 -6.95
N GLN A 57 2.62 20.78 -6.37
CA GLN A 57 1.89 21.80 -5.60
C GLN A 57 2.73 22.30 -4.42
N TRP A 58 3.27 21.41 -3.60
CA TRP A 58 4.11 21.76 -2.46
C TRP A 58 5.38 22.51 -2.88
N VAL A 59 6.05 22.09 -3.95
CA VAL A 59 7.25 22.77 -4.47
C VAL A 59 6.93 24.20 -4.89
N ARG A 60 5.74 24.46 -5.44
CA ARG A 60 5.32 25.80 -5.87
C ARG A 60 4.79 26.67 -4.74
N SER A 61 4.04 26.10 -3.80
CA SER A 61 3.35 26.86 -2.75
C SER A 61 4.12 26.95 -1.43
N GLY A 62 4.96 25.95 -1.12
CA GLY A 62 5.57 25.77 0.20
C GLY A 62 4.57 25.36 1.29
N ASP A 63 3.37 24.91 0.91
CA ASP A 63 2.27 24.64 1.85
C ASP A 63 2.55 23.43 2.75
N GLY A 64 2.64 23.68 4.06
CA GLY A 64 2.88 22.65 5.07
C GLY A 64 1.79 21.58 5.15
N GLU A 65 0.55 21.88 4.78
CA GLU A 65 -0.53 20.88 4.76
C GLU A 65 -0.33 19.87 3.63
N VAL A 66 0.06 20.36 2.45
CA VAL A 66 0.38 19.50 1.30
C VAL A 66 1.61 18.66 1.60
N GLN A 67 2.61 19.23 2.28
CA GLN A 67 3.77 18.48 2.75
C GLN A 67 3.38 17.34 3.69
N GLN A 68 2.57 17.65 4.71
CA GLN A 68 2.13 16.65 5.68
C GLN A 68 1.30 15.54 5.01
N ARG A 69 0.45 15.90 4.06
CA ARG A 69 -0.32 14.94 3.24
C ARG A 69 0.59 13.96 2.48
N ILE A 70 1.68 14.44 1.89
CA ILE A 70 2.66 13.59 1.20
C ILE A 70 3.36 12.66 2.19
N LEU A 71 3.76 13.17 3.36
CA LEU A 71 4.39 12.36 4.41
C LEU A 71 3.46 11.26 4.89
N ASP A 72 2.19 11.58 5.15
CA ASP A 72 1.17 10.63 5.56
C ASP A 72 0.95 9.53 4.50
N TYR A 73 0.86 9.93 3.23
CA TYR A 73 0.72 8.97 2.13
C TYR A 73 1.94 8.03 2.01
N ASN A 74 3.16 8.57 2.13
CA ASN A 74 4.38 7.76 2.06
C ASN A 74 4.54 6.83 3.27
N GLU A 75 4.11 7.28 4.44
CA GLU A 75 4.09 6.44 5.64
C GLU A 75 3.05 5.32 5.49
N ASP A 76 1.86 5.58 4.93
CA ASP A 76 0.86 4.54 4.64
C ASP A 76 1.43 3.46 3.68
N ASP A 77 2.22 3.86 2.68
CA ASP A 77 2.84 2.93 1.72
C ASP A 77 3.97 2.07 2.34
N GLN A 78 4.64 2.53 3.41
CA GLN A 78 5.76 1.82 4.05
C GLN A 78 5.39 1.09 5.34
N VAL A 79 4.52 1.69 6.15
CA VAL A 79 4.20 1.26 7.51
C VAL A 79 2.73 0.90 7.58
N ARG A 80 2.48 -0.41 7.58
CA ARG A 80 1.41 -1.08 8.33
C ARG A 80 0.19 -0.20 8.60
N GLY A 81 -0.75 -0.20 7.67
CA GLY A 81 -2.15 0.03 7.99
C GLY A 81 -2.52 -1.07 8.98
N LYS A 82 -2.67 -0.71 10.26
CA LYS A 82 -3.22 -1.64 11.24
C LYS A 82 -4.50 -2.20 10.64
N PRO A 83 -4.65 -3.52 10.48
CA PRO A 83 -5.93 -4.08 10.07
C PRO A 83 -6.95 -3.54 11.07
N ARG A 84 -7.95 -2.80 10.59
CA ARG A 84 -9.11 -2.48 11.42
C ARG A 84 -9.66 -3.85 11.80
N ARG A 85 -9.55 -4.25 13.08
CA ARG A 85 -10.00 -5.56 13.55
C ARG A 85 -11.46 -5.69 13.10
N SER A 86 -11.71 -6.43 12.02
CA SER A 86 -13.06 -6.84 11.69
C SER A 86 -13.52 -7.71 12.85
N GLY A 87 -14.70 -7.40 13.38
CA GLY A 87 -15.28 -8.15 14.48
C GLY A 87 -15.29 -9.63 14.12
N ARG A 88 -14.89 -10.47 15.08
CA ARG A 88 -14.93 -11.93 15.00
C ARG A 88 -16.24 -12.37 14.35
N GLY A 89 -16.18 -12.81 13.09
CA GLY A 89 -17.21 -13.67 12.51
C GLY A 89 -17.26 -14.94 13.33
N ARG A 90 -18.35 -15.15 14.07
CA ARG A 90 -18.64 -16.43 14.71
C ARG A 90 -18.77 -17.45 13.58
N ILE A 91 -17.77 -18.30 13.44
CA ILE A 91 -17.94 -19.63 12.84
C ILE A 91 -18.97 -20.36 13.72
N ALA A 92 -20.20 -20.41 13.24
CA ALA A 92 -21.21 -21.32 13.76
C ALA A 92 -20.71 -22.73 13.49
N ARG A 93 -20.41 -23.46 14.58
CA ARG A 93 -20.29 -24.91 14.54
C ARG A 93 -21.71 -25.46 14.44
N THR A 94 -22.07 -26.03 13.30
CA THR A 94 -23.18 -26.97 13.22
C THR A 94 -22.57 -28.35 13.44
N ALA A 95 -22.97 -28.97 14.55
CA ALA A 95 -22.91 -30.42 14.74
C ALA A 95 -24.23 -31.01 14.25
#